data_AF-A0AB73GYH8-F1
#
_entry.id   AF-A0AB73GYH8-F1
#
_cell.length_a   1.000
_cell.length_b   1.000
_cell.length_c   1.000
_cell.angle_alpha   90.00
_cell.angle_beta   90.00
_cell.angle_gamma   90.00
#
_symmetry.space_group_name_H-M   'P 1'
#
loop_
_entity.id
_entity.type
_entity.pdbx_description
1 polymer ?
#
loop_
_entity_poly.entity_id
_entity_poly.type
_entity_poly.pdbx_seq_one_letter_code
_entity_poly.pdbx_strand_id
1 'polypeptide(L)'
;MTVSNDALIAKIDANPKYHALKRQRNALGWTLTVLMLLAYYGYIGLIAFDKEFLAKPIGAGVTSIGIPIAIGVMVFTIVITAIYVRRANNTYDQLTAQILEDARK
;
A
#
# COMPACT_ATOMS: atom_id res chain seq x y z
N MET A 1 8.32 16.10 34.56
CA MET A 1 6.99 16.62 34.18
C MET A 1 6.48 15.93 32.89
N THR A 2 6.60 14.60 32.77
CA THR A 2 6.21 13.79 31.59
C THR A 2 4.92 12.97 31.80
N VAL A 3 4.45 12.89 33.04
CA VAL A 3 3.37 12.00 33.54
C VAL A 3 2.03 12.16 32.79
N SER A 4 1.76 13.30 32.15
CA SER A 4 0.52 13.54 31.40
C SER A 4 0.47 12.82 30.04
N ASN A 5 1.58 12.81 29.29
CA ASN A 5 1.62 12.14 27.99
C ASN A 5 1.65 10.61 28.15
N ASP A 6 2.36 10.10 29.15
CA ASP A 6 2.43 8.66 29.42
C ASP A 6 1.06 8.07 29.77
N ALA A 7 0.26 8.81 30.56
CA ALA A 7 -1.11 8.43 30.89
C ALA A 7 -2.06 8.46 29.67
N LEU A 8 -1.90 9.46 28.79
CA LEU A 8 -2.65 9.53 27.52
C LEU A 8 -2.27 8.40 26.57
N ILE A 9 -0.98 8.08 26.44
CA ILE A 9 -0.51 6.95 25.62
C ILE A 9 -1.07 5.64 26.17
N ALA A 10 -1.05 5.42 27.48
CA ALA A 10 -1.63 4.23 28.10
C ALA A 10 -3.15 4.10 27.85
N LYS A 11 -3.89 5.22 27.91
CA LYS A 11 -5.33 5.24 27.56
C LYS A 11 -5.57 4.90 26.09
N ILE A 12 -4.74 5.42 25.17
CA ILE A 12 -4.85 5.12 23.73
C ILE A 12 -4.50 3.66 23.46
N ASP A 13 -3.45 3.13 24.08
CA ASP A 13 -3.00 1.76 23.86
C ASP A 13 -4.01 0.74 24.42
N ALA A 14 -4.70 1.06 25.52
CA ALA A 14 -5.80 0.25 26.05
C ALA A 14 -7.11 0.37 25.22
N ASN A 15 -7.22 1.32 24.28
CA ASN A 15 -8.46 1.55 23.54
C ASN A 15 -8.64 0.47 22.45
N PRO A 16 -9.74 -0.31 22.47
CA PRO A 16 -9.99 -1.36 21.49
C PRO A 16 -10.11 -0.83 20.04
N LYS A 17 -10.54 0.42 19.86
CA LYS A 17 -10.58 1.08 18.54
C LYS A 17 -9.16 1.29 17.98
N TYR A 18 -8.18 1.58 18.83
CA TYR A 18 -6.78 1.72 18.43
C TYR A 18 -6.20 0.39 17.93
N HIS A 19 -6.47 -0.70 18.62
CA HIS A 19 -6.08 -2.04 18.14
C HIS A 19 -6.78 -2.43 16.83
N ALA A 20 -8.07 -2.11 16.68
CA ALA A 20 -8.80 -2.33 15.43
C ALA A 20 -8.21 -1.53 14.26
N LEU A 21 -7.86 -0.26 14.51
CA LEU A 21 -7.18 0.60 13.54
C LEU A 21 -5.83 0.00 13.13
N LYS A 22 -4.99 -0.40 14.10
CA LYS A 22 -3.68 -1.03 13.84
C LYS A 22 -3.82 -2.29 13.00
N ARG A 23 -4.77 -3.17 13.33
CA ARG A 23 -5.01 -4.42 12.57
C ARG A 23 -5.45 -4.13 11.14
N GLN A 24 -6.37 -3.20 10.93
CA GLN A 24 -6.84 -2.84 9.59
C GLN A 24 -5.74 -2.20 8.74
N ARG A 25 -4.93 -1.31 9.34
CA ARG A 25 -3.77 -0.69 8.68
C ARG A 25 -2.73 -1.73 8.29
N ASN A 26 -2.38 -2.63 9.21
CA ASN A 26 -1.40 -3.68 8.93
C ASN A 26 -1.89 -4.64 7.83
N ALA A 27 -3.15 -5.09 7.88
CA ALA A 27 -3.67 -6.01 6.88
C ALA A 27 -3.67 -5.39 5.48
N LEU A 28 -4.09 -4.12 5.36
CA LEU A 28 -4.05 -3.39 4.09
C LEU A 28 -2.61 -3.18 3.62
N GLY A 29 -1.74 -2.71 4.51
CA GLY A 29 -0.33 -2.50 4.21
C GLY A 29 0.35 -3.76 3.69
N TRP A 30 0.21 -4.88 4.40
CA TRP A 30 0.75 -6.17 3.97
C TRP A 30 0.20 -6.63 2.63
N THR A 31 -1.11 -6.50 2.41
CA THR A 31 -1.71 -6.88 1.12
C THR A 31 -1.11 -6.09 -0.03
N LEU A 32 -1.00 -4.76 0.11
CA LEU A 32 -0.44 -3.90 -0.94
C LEU A 32 1.07 -4.13 -1.12
N THR A 33 1.80 -4.38 -0.04
CA THR A 33 3.22 -4.77 -0.10
C THR A 33 3.39 -6.06 -0.90
N VAL A 34 2.61 -7.10 -0.62
CA VAL A 34 2.69 -8.37 -1.35
C VAL A 34 2.36 -8.16 -2.83
N LEU A 35 1.32 -7.39 -3.15
CA LEU A 35 0.97 -7.06 -4.53
C LEU A 35 2.09 -6.30 -5.25
N MET A 36 2.72 -5.34 -4.57
CA MET A 36 3.86 -4.59 -5.12
C MET A 36 5.07 -5.49 -5.35
N LEU A 37 5.39 -6.38 -4.40
CA LEU A 37 6.49 -7.34 -4.54
C LEU A 37 6.26 -8.29 -5.71
N LEU A 38 5.03 -8.79 -5.90
CA LEU A 38 4.68 -9.63 -7.03
C LEU A 38 4.86 -8.91 -8.37
N ALA A 39 4.41 -7.66 -8.48
CA ALA A 39 4.60 -6.88 -9.70
C ALA A 39 6.08 -6.55 -9.95
N TYR A 40 6.82 -6.13 -8.92
CA TYR A 40 8.23 -5.78 -9.01
C TYR A 40 9.10 -6.97 -9.39
N TYR A 41 9.04 -8.06 -8.61
CA TYR A 41 9.82 -9.26 -8.89
C TYR A 41 9.33 -10.01 -10.11
N GLY A 42 8.03 -9.95 -10.44
CA GLY A 42 7.49 -10.49 -11.68
C GLY A 42 8.09 -9.80 -12.91
N TYR A 43 8.12 -8.46 -12.92
CA TYR A 43 8.69 -7.69 -14.03
C TYR A 43 10.21 -7.85 -14.12
N ILE A 44 10.92 -7.78 -13.00
CA ILE A 44 12.38 -8.01 -12.97
C ILE A 44 12.73 -9.44 -13.38
N GLY A 45 11.95 -10.43 -12.94
CA GLY A 45 12.13 -11.82 -13.34
C GLY A 45 11.99 -11.99 -14.86
N LEU A 46 10.97 -11.37 -15.45
CA LEU A 46 10.80 -11.33 -16.91
C LEU A 46 12.02 -10.72 -17.61
N ILE A 47 12.55 -9.60 -17.11
CA ILE A 47 13.77 -8.97 -17.67
C ILE A 47 14.99 -9.89 -17.54
N ALA A 48 15.15 -10.55 -16.40
CA ALA A 48 16.33 -11.35 -16.09
C ALA A 48 16.36 -12.68 -16.86
N PHE A 49 15.22 -13.35 -16.99
CA PHE A 49 15.15 -14.71 -17.53
C PHE A 49 14.58 -14.78 -18.95
N ASP A 50 13.72 -13.85 -19.37
CA ASP A 50 13.04 -13.89 -20.67
C ASP A 50 13.01 -12.52 -21.37
N LYS A 51 14.21 -11.94 -21.51
CA LYS A 51 14.42 -10.69 -22.25
C LYS A 51 13.96 -10.78 -23.71
N GLU A 52 14.04 -11.97 -24.31
CA GLU A 52 13.68 -12.20 -25.71
C GLU A 52 12.16 -12.06 -25.89
N PHE A 53 11.36 -12.56 -24.94
CA PHE A 53 9.93 -12.30 -24.92
C PHE A 53 9.62 -10.81 -24.90
N LEU A 54 10.24 -10.05 -23.98
CA LEU A 54 10.03 -8.60 -23.88
C LEU A 54 10.48 -7.84 -25.13
N ALA A 55 11.48 -8.36 -25.85
CA ALA A 55 12.00 -7.77 -27.08
C ALA A 55 11.14 -8.06 -28.32
N LYS A 56 10.14 -8.97 -28.23
CA LYS A 56 9.28 -9.32 -29.38
C LYS A 56 8.57 -8.06 -29.91
N PRO A 57 8.72 -7.74 -31.20
CA PRO A 57 8.04 -6.60 -31.80
C PRO A 57 6.53 -6.86 -31.83
N ILE A 58 5.76 -5.79 -31.63
CA ILE A 58 4.31 -5.80 -31.82
C ILE A 58 4.03 -5.48 -33.28
N GLY A 59 3.60 -6.51 -34.03
CA GLY A 59 3.29 -6.39 -35.45
C GLY A 59 4.52 -6.11 -36.31
N ALA A 60 4.35 -5.31 -37.37
CA ALA A 60 5.44 -4.91 -38.28
C ALA A 60 6.23 -3.69 -37.78
N GLY A 61 5.96 -3.20 -36.56
CA GLY A 61 6.58 -2.00 -36.00
C GLY A 61 7.86 -2.27 -35.21
N VAL A 62 8.48 -1.19 -34.74
CA VAL A 62 9.69 -1.23 -33.89
C VAL A 62 9.39 -1.30 -32.39
N THR A 63 8.12 -1.20 -31.99
CA THR A 63 7.70 -1.24 -30.58
C THR A 63 7.72 -2.66 -30.04
N SER A 64 8.47 -2.90 -28.98
CA SER A 64 8.53 -4.21 -28.33
C SER A 64 7.39 -4.42 -27.32
N ILE A 65 7.01 -5.67 -27.08
CA ILE A 65 5.93 -6.04 -26.15
C ILE A 65 6.25 -5.66 -24.70
N GLY A 66 7.54 -5.49 -24.37
CA GLY A 66 7.98 -5.00 -23.08
C GLY A 66 7.47 -3.59 -22.76
N ILE A 67 7.25 -2.73 -23.76
CA ILE A 67 6.79 -1.35 -23.54
C ILE A 67 5.37 -1.33 -22.95
N PRO A 68 4.34 -1.96 -23.57
CA PRO A 68 3.02 -2.05 -22.95
C PRO A 68 3.01 -2.74 -21.59
N ILE A 69 3.83 -3.77 -21.40
CA ILE A 69 3.94 -4.46 -20.10
C ILE A 69 4.46 -3.50 -19.03
N ALA A 70 5.52 -2.76 -19.31
CA ALA A 70 6.08 -1.77 -18.39
C ALA A 70 5.05 -0.68 -18.04
N ILE A 71 4.31 -0.17 -19.03
CA ILE A 71 3.23 0.79 -18.83
C ILE A 71 2.13 0.17 -17.95
N GLY A 72 1.77 -1.09 -18.19
CA GLY A 72 0.83 -1.83 -17.35
C GLY A 72 1.25 -1.88 -15.88
N VAL A 73 2.53 -2.18 -15.61
CA VAL A 73 3.09 -2.17 -14.24
C VAL A 73 3.07 -0.78 -13.61
N MET A 74 3.34 0.29 -14.38
CA MET A 74 3.24 1.67 -13.90
C MET A 74 1.80 2.02 -13.52
N VAL A 75 0.84 1.76 -14.40
CA VAL A 75 -0.59 2.01 -14.14
C VAL A 75 -1.06 1.22 -12.93
N PHE A 76 -0.68 -0.05 -12.81
CA PHE A 76 -0.95 -0.89 -11.65
C PHE A 76 -0.44 -0.27 -10.34
N THR A 77 0.79 0.24 -10.34
CA THR A 77 1.40 0.90 -9.18
C THR A 77 0.62 2.15 -8.76
N ILE A 78 0.20 2.97 -9.73
CA ILE A 78 -0.63 4.16 -9.49
C ILE A 78 -1.98 3.76 -8.88
N VAL A 79 -2.62 2.72 -9.42
CA VAL A 79 -3.91 2.22 -8.94
C VAL A 79 -3.81 1.72 -7.50
N ILE A 80 -2.79 0.91 -7.17
CA ILE A 80 -2.55 0.45 -5.79
C ILE A 80 -2.39 1.62 -4.83
N THR A 81 -1.61 2.62 -5.23
CA THR A 81 -1.38 3.83 -4.43
C THR A 81 -2.67 4.61 -4.22
N ALA A 82 -3.48 4.78 -5.27
CA ALA A 82 -4.77 5.46 -5.18
C ALA A 82 -5.75 4.73 -4.26
N ILE A 83 -5.83 3.40 -4.35
CA ILE A 83 -6.65 2.55 -3.47
C ILE A 83 -6.22 2.72 -2.01
N TYR A 84 -4.90 2.69 -1.75
CA TYR A 84 -4.36 2.91 -0.41
C TYR A 84 -4.77 4.26 0.16
N VAL A 85 -4.52 5.35 -0.58
CA VAL A 85 -4.84 6.72 -0.13
C VAL A 85 -6.32 6.87 0.12
N ARG A 86 -7.18 6.39 -0.80
CA ARG A 86 -8.63 6.47 -0.64
C ARG A 86 -9.11 5.71 0.61
N ARG A 87 -8.55 4.54 0.89
CA ARG A 87 -8.94 3.76 2.07
C ARG A 87 -8.39 4.36 3.36
N ALA A 88 -7.18 4.92 3.33
CA ALA A 88 -6.59 5.60 4.47
C ALA A 88 -7.40 6.83 4.88
N ASN A 89 -7.71 7.71 3.93
CA ASN A 89 -8.40 8.97 4.19
C ASN A 89 -9.84 8.75 4.71
N ASN A 90 -10.54 7.71 4.22
CA ASN A 90 -11.93 7.48 4.63
C ASN A 90 -12.05 6.71 5.95
N THR A 91 -11.21 5.71 6.16
CA THR A 91 -11.36 4.79 7.29
C THR A 91 -10.47 5.18 8.47
N TYR A 92 -9.21 5.51 8.23
CA TYR A 92 -8.25 5.69 9.32
C TYR A 92 -8.37 7.06 9.99
N ASP A 93 -8.70 8.11 9.24
CA ASP A 93 -8.86 9.46 9.80
C ASP A 93 -10.07 9.54 10.73
N GLN A 94 -11.20 8.92 10.36
CA GLN A 94 -12.40 8.86 11.21
C GLN A 94 -12.14 8.10 12.51
N LEU A 95 -11.49 6.93 12.43
CA LEU A 95 -11.14 6.13 13.60
C LEU A 95 -10.14 6.86 14.51
N THR A 96 -9.17 7.55 13.93
CA THR A 96 -8.16 8.33 14.68
C THR A 96 -8.81 9.49 15.44
N ALA A 97 -9.74 10.22 14.80
CA ALA A 97 -10.46 11.30 15.46
C ALA A 97 -11.27 10.82 16.67
N GLN A 98 -11.97 9.69 16.53
CA GLN A 98 -12.75 9.09 17.63
C GLN A 98 -11.86 8.63 18.79
N ILE A 99 -10.71 8.00 18.51
CA ILE A 99 -9.78 7.55 19.55
C ILE A 99 -9.22 8.74 20.34
N LEU A 100 -8.93 9.85 19.65
CA LEU A 100 -8.40 11.05 20.29
C LEU A 100 -9.45 11.75 21.16
N GLU A 101 -10.72 11.76 20.73
CA GLU A 101 -11.83 12.27 21.53
C GLU A 101 -12.04 11.42 22.80
N ASP A 102 -12.04 10.09 22.65
CA ASP A 102 -12.21 9.15 23.78
C ASP A 102 -11.05 9.25 24.78
N ALA A 103 -9.81 9.46 24.33
CA ALA A 103 -8.65 9.57 25.21
C ALA A 103 -8.58 10.91 25.97
N ARG A 104 -9.22 11.96 25.45
CA ARG A 104 -9.30 13.29 26.09
C ARG A 104 -10.42 13.40 27.13
N LYS A 105 -11.36 12.46 27.14
CA LYS A 105 -12.35 12.27 28.22
C LYS A 105 -11.70 11.58 29.41
#